data_AF-A0A382RX03-F1
#
_entry.id   AF-A0A382RX03-F1
#
_cell.length_a   1.000
_cell.length_b   1.000
_cell.length_c   1.000
_cell.angle_alpha   90.00
_cell.angle_beta   90.00
_cell.angle_gamma   90.00
#
_symmetry.space_group_name_H-M   'P 1'
#
loop_
_entity.id
_entity.type
_entity.pdbx_description
1 polymer ?
#
loop_
_entity_poly.entity_id
_entity_poly.type
_entity_poly.pdbx_seq_one_letter_code
_entity_poly.pdbx_strand_id
1 'polypeptide(L)'
;MKRLPDISPKVGSKTALSLAICLGFVAGAVTSGFGENEPKTTSIEEKTKIHRLATTKRAIYDAFAYMNRIPEKAEEDESPEDFAGRILGRLANQEGRILVKLPKGMDRQAYLGYKTFLESEGTAKVGNCIACHAPPDFTDLKEHLSSQVGSKKPTPSLRNLAKRKVNIRQVIMAKMAASETKRAGKAEKI
;
A
#
# COMPACT_ATOMS: atom_id res chain seq x y z
N MET A 1 22.20 -45.60 -28.36
CA MET A 1 23.26 -45.81 -27.34
C MET A 1 23.46 -44.47 -26.65
N LYS A 2 23.38 -44.25 -25.33
CA LYS A 2 23.78 -45.06 -24.17
C LYS A 2 22.80 -44.80 -23.00
N ARG A 3 22.46 -45.84 -22.25
CA ARG A 3 21.75 -45.77 -20.97
C ARG A 3 22.70 -45.30 -19.88
N LEU A 4 22.17 -44.54 -18.92
CA LEU A 4 22.79 -44.21 -17.65
C LEU A 4 23.02 -45.48 -16.82
N PRO A 5 24.18 -45.66 -16.17
CA PRO A 5 24.35 -46.67 -15.14
C PRO A 5 23.90 -46.16 -13.77
N ASP A 6 23.16 -47.03 -13.11
CA ASP A 6 22.76 -47.03 -11.70
C ASP A 6 23.98 -47.40 -10.85
N ILE A 7 24.25 -46.65 -9.76
CA ILE A 7 25.32 -46.98 -8.82
C ILE A 7 24.74 -46.94 -7.40
N SER A 8 24.48 -48.14 -6.89
CA SER A 8 24.36 -48.46 -5.47
C SER A 8 25.71 -48.98 -4.94
N PRO A 9 26.06 -48.74 -3.68
CA PRO A 9 26.64 -49.82 -2.87
C PRO A 9 26.02 -49.90 -1.46
N LYS A 10 25.49 -51.08 -1.10
CA LYS A 10 26.02 -52.09 -0.13
C LYS A 10 26.43 -51.53 1.25
N VAL A 11 25.73 -51.87 2.33
CA VAL A 11 26.00 -53.01 3.27
C VAL A 11 27.45 -52.99 3.77
N GLY A 12 27.83 -52.86 5.04
CA GLY A 12 27.21 -53.10 6.34
C GLY A 12 28.29 -53.74 7.25
N SER A 13 28.15 -53.65 8.57
CA SER A 13 28.65 -54.59 9.61
C SER A 13 29.63 -54.08 10.69
N LYS A 14 29.07 -54.00 11.91
CA LYS A 14 29.55 -54.45 13.24
C LYS A 14 30.70 -53.70 13.93
N THR A 15 30.40 -53.15 15.12
CA THR A 15 30.84 -53.70 16.43
C THR A 15 30.02 -53.08 17.57
N ALA A 16 29.85 -53.86 18.63
CA ALA A 16 28.92 -53.65 19.75
C ALA A 16 29.65 -53.20 21.03
N LEU A 17 28.84 -52.89 22.06
CA LEU A 17 29.18 -52.57 23.47
C LEU A 17 29.81 -51.18 23.68
N SER A 18 29.39 -50.35 24.63
CA SER A 18 29.04 -50.69 26.01
C SER A 18 28.12 -49.62 26.62
N LEU A 19 27.14 -50.07 27.40
CA LEU A 19 26.25 -49.24 28.22
C LEU A 19 26.90 -49.12 29.62
N ALA A 20 27.17 -47.90 30.07
CA ALA A 20 27.46 -47.62 31.48
C ALA A 20 26.82 -46.29 31.87
N ILE A 21 25.71 -46.42 32.60
CA ILE A 21 25.04 -45.38 33.39
C ILE A 21 25.87 -45.16 34.65
N CYS A 22 26.07 -43.91 35.06
CA CYS A 22 26.01 -43.49 36.48
C CYS A 22 26.23 -41.97 36.66
N LEU A 23 25.17 -41.31 37.14
CA LEU A 23 25.10 -40.33 38.24
C LEU A 23 25.96 -39.06 38.22
N GLY A 24 25.28 -37.92 38.43
CA GLY A 24 25.81 -36.85 39.29
C GLY A 24 25.56 -35.42 38.81
N PHE A 25 24.65 -34.72 39.50
CA PHE A 25 24.44 -33.27 39.49
C PHE A 25 25.75 -32.46 39.54
N VAL A 26 25.91 -31.46 38.66
CA VAL A 26 26.34 -30.10 39.04
C VAL A 26 25.70 -29.10 38.07
N ALA A 27 24.89 -28.20 38.62
CA ALA A 27 24.43 -26.99 37.94
C ALA A 27 25.63 -26.07 37.67
N GLY A 28 25.94 -25.87 36.38
CA GLY A 28 26.91 -24.90 35.91
C GLY A 28 26.27 -24.04 34.84
N ALA A 29 25.80 -22.85 35.22
CA ALA A 29 25.37 -21.82 34.29
C ALA A 29 26.57 -21.42 33.42
N VAL A 30 26.52 -21.77 32.14
CA VAL A 30 27.31 -21.11 31.10
C VAL A 30 26.32 -20.68 30.04
N THR A 31 25.88 -19.42 30.13
CA THR A 31 25.07 -18.80 29.09
C THR A 31 25.92 -18.67 27.84
N SER A 32 25.90 -19.70 27.00
CA SER A 32 26.20 -19.57 25.58
C SER A 32 25.14 -18.68 24.98
N GLY A 33 25.52 -17.45 24.63
CA GLY A 33 24.57 -16.49 24.09
C GLY A 33 25.23 -15.18 23.70
N PHE A 34 26.35 -15.25 22.99
CA PHE A 34 26.64 -14.19 22.01
C PHE A 34 25.49 -14.25 21.01
N GLY A 35 24.45 -13.47 21.27
CA GLY A 35 23.47 -13.13 20.26
C GLY A 35 24.20 -12.32 19.21
N GLU A 36 24.72 -13.02 18.20
CA GLU A 36 25.03 -12.42 16.92
C GLU A 36 23.77 -11.68 16.50
N ASN A 37 23.82 -10.35 16.54
CA ASN A 37 22.92 -9.55 15.73
C ASN A 37 23.17 -9.99 14.30
N GLU A 38 22.31 -10.86 13.76
CA GLU A 38 22.34 -11.19 12.35
C GLU A 38 22.47 -9.88 11.58
N PRO A 39 23.49 -9.74 10.71
CA PRO A 39 23.67 -8.52 9.95
C PRO A 39 22.40 -8.31 9.14
N LYS A 40 21.65 -7.24 9.43
CA LYS A 40 20.54 -6.79 8.60
C LYS A 40 21.03 -6.83 7.16
N THR A 41 20.50 -7.77 6.38
CA THR A 41 20.84 -7.93 4.97
C THR A 41 20.45 -6.64 4.29
N THR A 42 21.44 -5.77 4.08
CA THR A 42 21.26 -4.55 3.29
C THR A 42 20.83 -4.99 1.91
N SER A 43 19.74 -4.40 1.44
CA SER A 43 19.17 -4.74 0.15
C SER A 43 20.20 -4.43 -0.95
N ILE A 44 20.09 -5.10 -2.11
CA ILE A 44 21.00 -4.86 -3.25
C ILE A 44 21.00 -3.36 -3.60
N GLU A 45 19.87 -2.69 -3.37
CA GLU A 45 19.66 -1.26 -3.56
C GLU A 45 20.52 -0.37 -2.63
N GLU A 46 20.59 -0.68 -1.34
CA GLU A 46 21.50 0.02 -0.40
C GLU A 46 22.96 -0.20 -0.75
N LYS A 47 23.31 -1.42 -1.19
CA LYS A 47 24.68 -1.77 -1.62
C LYS A 47 25.09 -1.06 -2.90
N THR A 48 24.16 -0.88 -3.82
CA THR A 48 24.44 -0.31 -5.16
C THR A 48 24.18 1.20 -5.24
N LYS A 49 23.61 1.82 -4.20
CA LYS A 49 23.14 3.22 -4.19
C LYS A 49 22.19 3.55 -5.35
N ILE A 50 21.56 2.54 -5.93
CA ILE A 50 20.55 2.73 -6.97
C ILE A 50 19.26 3.11 -6.24
N HIS A 51 18.83 4.36 -6.39
CA HIS A 51 17.56 4.83 -5.85
C HIS A 51 16.41 4.06 -6.50
N ARG A 52 15.93 3.01 -5.82
CA ARG A 52 14.64 2.40 -6.13
C ARG A 52 13.55 3.19 -5.43
N LEU A 53 12.33 3.13 -5.98
CA LEU A 53 11.12 3.61 -5.31
C LEU A 53 11.09 3.07 -3.88
N ALA A 54 10.88 3.95 -2.89
CA ALA A 54 10.77 3.57 -1.48
C ALA A 54 9.66 2.52 -1.27
N THR A 55 8.64 2.55 -2.13
CA THR A 55 7.56 1.58 -2.16
C THR A 55 7.72 0.50 -3.24
N THR A 56 7.23 -0.72 -2.93
CA THR A 56 7.05 -1.81 -3.91
C THR A 56 5.76 -1.67 -4.71
N LYS A 57 4.92 -0.66 -4.44
CA LYS A 57 3.69 -0.40 -5.19
C LYS A 57 4.00 -0.06 -6.66
N ARG A 58 3.21 -0.63 -7.59
CA ARG A 58 3.41 -0.56 -9.06
C ARG A 58 2.16 -0.16 -9.83
N ALA A 59 1.20 0.51 -9.21
CA ALA A 59 0.04 1.04 -9.93
C ALA A 59 0.48 2.20 -10.82
N ILE A 60 -0.33 2.52 -11.84
CA ILE A 60 -0.11 3.68 -12.72
C ILE A 60 0.00 4.97 -11.89
N TYR A 61 -0.81 5.09 -10.83
CA TYR A 61 -0.72 6.18 -9.86
C TYR A 61 0.66 6.31 -9.22
N ASP A 62 1.31 5.20 -8.84
CA ASP A 62 2.62 5.25 -8.16
C ASP A 62 3.70 5.75 -9.12
N ALA A 63 3.63 5.36 -10.39
CA ALA A 63 4.50 5.90 -11.44
C ALA A 63 4.25 7.41 -11.64
N PHE A 64 2.99 7.84 -11.68
CA PHE A 64 2.63 9.25 -11.78
C PHE A 64 3.15 10.06 -10.59
N ALA A 65 2.94 9.58 -9.37
CA ALA A 65 3.41 10.23 -8.15
C ALA A 65 4.94 10.38 -8.15
N TYR A 66 5.66 9.31 -8.52
CA TYR A 66 7.12 9.34 -8.64
C TYR A 66 7.60 10.36 -9.67
N MET A 67 7.09 10.30 -10.91
CA MET A 67 7.54 11.16 -12.00
C MET A 67 7.30 12.65 -11.73
N ASN A 68 6.26 12.98 -10.96
CA ASN A 68 5.89 14.36 -10.61
C ASN A 68 6.33 14.76 -9.19
N ARG A 69 7.09 13.91 -8.49
CA ARG A 69 7.60 14.15 -7.12
C ARG A 69 6.46 14.49 -6.14
N ILE A 70 5.37 13.74 -6.24
CA ILE A 70 4.25 13.80 -5.29
C ILE A 70 4.63 12.91 -4.10
N PRO A 71 4.56 13.41 -2.85
CA PRO A 71 4.76 12.61 -1.65
C PRO A 71 3.81 11.40 -1.60
N GLU A 72 4.28 10.28 -1.06
CA GLU A 72 3.52 9.03 -1.01
C GLU A 72 2.40 9.04 0.04
N LYS A 73 2.57 9.84 1.11
CA LYS A 73 1.64 10.00 2.23
C LYS A 73 1.67 11.44 2.75
N ALA A 74 0.66 11.78 3.55
CA ALA A 74 0.64 13.01 4.32
C ALA A 74 1.73 13.01 5.40
N GLU A 75 2.15 14.20 5.82
CA GLU A 75 3.01 14.38 7.01
C GLU A 75 2.24 14.03 8.30
N GLU A 76 2.92 13.81 9.42
CA GLU A 76 2.33 13.24 10.65
C GLU A 76 1.15 14.04 11.24
N ASP A 77 1.10 15.36 10.99
CA ASP A 77 0.03 16.26 11.47
C ASP A 77 -0.76 16.93 10.33
N GLU A 78 -0.61 16.45 9.09
CA GLU A 78 -1.28 17.03 7.93
C GLU A 78 -2.63 16.36 7.68
N SER A 79 -3.71 17.14 7.62
CA SER A 79 -5.03 16.61 7.27
C SER A 79 -5.05 16.10 5.82
N PRO A 80 -5.92 15.14 5.47
CA PRO A 80 -6.08 14.70 4.08
C PRO A 80 -6.39 15.86 3.11
N GLU A 81 -7.14 16.86 3.58
CA GLU A 81 -7.48 18.06 2.84
C GLU A 81 -6.27 18.99 2.63
N ASP A 82 -5.46 19.22 3.67
CA ASP A 82 -4.23 20.03 3.57
C ASP A 82 -3.21 19.37 2.63
N PHE A 83 -3.08 18.04 2.75
CA PHE A 83 -2.31 17.23 1.82
C PHE A 83 -2.78 17.45 0.38
N ALA A 84 -4.10 17.38 0.14
CA ALA A 84 -4.67 17.59 -1.18
C ALA A 84 -4.36 18.98 -1.73
N GLY A 85 -4.53 20.03 -0.92
CA GLY A 85 -4.22 21.41 -1.27
C GLY A 85 -2.74 21.58 -1.65
N ARG A 86 -1.82 21.00 -0.87
CA ARG A 86 -0.38 21.01 -1.16
C ARG A 86 -0.04 20.31 -2.48
N ILE A 87 -0.68 19.17 -2.77
CA ILE A 87 -0.49 18.46 -4.04
C ILE A 87 -1.05 19.26 -5.21
N LEU A 88 -2.25 19.84 -5.08
CA LEU A 88 -2.87 20.68 -6.11
C LEU A 88 -2.01 21.90 -6.42
N GLY A 89 -1.47 22.58 -5.41
CA GLY A 89 -0.54 23.71 -5.60
C GLY A 89 0.74 23.31 -6.34
N ARG A 90 1.33 22.15 -6.01
CA ARG A 90 2.48 21.60 -6.74
C ARG A 90 2.13 21.32 -8.21
N LEU A 91 0.99 20.68 -8.46
CA LEU A 91 0.55 20.34 -9.81
C LEU A 91 0.26 21.61 -10.62
N ALA A 92 -0.41 22.60 -10.06
CA ALA A 92 -0.67 23.88 -10.72
C ALA A 92 0.63 24.58 -11.15
N ASN A 93 1.65 24.58 -10.29
CA ASN A 93 2.98 25.09 -10.61
C ASN A 93 3.67 24.30 -11.74
N GLN A 94 3.51 22.97 -11.77
CA GLN A 94 4.03 22.13 -12.86
C GLN A 94 3.25 22.36 -14.15
N GLU A 95 1.93 22.56 -14.09
CA GLU A 95 1.07 22.84 -15.25
C GLU A 95 1.43 24.17 -15.91
N GLY A 96 1.60 25.23 -15.12
CA GLY A 96 2.01 26.55 -15.63
C GLY A 96 3.39 26.54 -16.32
N ARG A 97 4.20 25.52 -16.03
CA ARG A 97 5.52 25.31 -16.64
C ARG A 97 5.55 24.18 -17.67
N ILE A 98 4.41 23.53 -17.93
CA ILE A 98 4.28 22.39 -18.85
C ILE A 98 5.22 21.22 -18.45
N LEU A 99 5.35 20.98 -17.15
CA LEU A 99 6.24 19.96 -16.57
C LEU A 99 5.50 18.73 -16.02
N VAL A 100 4.17 18.70 -16.07
CA VAL A 100 3.40 17.52 -15.62
C VAL A 100 3.69 16.34 -16.55
N LYS A 101 4.16 15.25 -15.95
CA LYS A 101 4.51 14.01 -16.66
C LYS A 101 3.41 12.98 -16.47
N LEU A 102 2.80 12.53 -17.56
CA LEU A 102 1.82 11.45 -17.53
C LEU A 102 2.53 10.13 -17.90
N PRO A 103 2.55 9.11 -17.01
CA PRO A 103 3.14 7.82 -17.33
C PRO A 103 2.30 7.07 -18.38
N LYS A 104 2.91 6.07 -19.01
CA LYS A 104 2.19 5.17 -19.93
C LYS A 104 0.98 4.54 -19.24
N GLY A 105 -0.19 4.66 -19.87
CA GLY A 105 -1.47 4.17 -19.32
C GLY A 105 -2.26 5.21 -18.51
N MET A 106 -1.73 6.43 -18.32
CA MET A 106 -2.47 7.56 -17.78
C MET A 106 -2.67 8.60 -18.87
N ASP A 107 -3.92 8.87 -19.22
CA ASP A 107 -4.27 9.92 -20.18
C ASP A 107 -4.64 11.24 -19.44
N ARG A 108 -4.94 12.28 -20.23
CA ARG A 108 -5.34 13.58 -19.67
C ARG A 108 -6.64 13.48 -18.85
N GLN A 109 -7.57 12.60 -19.24
CA GLN A 109 -8.83 12.40 -18.52
C GLN A 109 -8.60 11.79 -17.14
N ALA A 110 -7.74 10.77 -17.03
CA ALA A 110 -7.34 10.18 -15.75
C ALA A 110 -6.64 11.21 -14.85
N TYR A 111 -5.83 12.09 -15.43
CA TYR A 111 -5.22 13.19 -14.70
C TYR A 111 -6.22 14.23 -14.19
N LEU A 112 -7.21 14.63 -15.00
CA LEU A 112 -8.28 15.50 -14.55
C LEU A 112 -9.12 14.84 -13.46
N GLY A 113 -9.43 13.55 -13.60
CA GLY A 113 -10.10 12.76 -12.57
C GLY A 113 -9.32 12.70 -11.26
N TYR A 114 -7.98 12.65 -11.32
CA TYR A 114 -7.13 12.75 -10.13
C TYR A 114 -7.23 14.13 -9.46
N LYS A 115 -7.24 15.23 -10.24
CA LYS A 115 -7.48 16.57 -9.67
C LYS A 115 -8.84 16.66 -9.01
N THR A 116 -9.89 16.18 -9.68
CA THR A 116 -11.23 16.10 -9.08
C THR A 116 -11.23 15.25 -7.81
N PHE A 117 -10.48 14.14 -7.74
CA PHE A 117 -10.38 13.33 -6.52
C PHE A 117 -9.75 14.09 -5.32
N LEU A 118 -8.86 15.04 -5.60
CA LEU A 118 -8.20 15.89 -4.59
C LEU A 118 -9.01 17.14 -4.23
N GLU A 119 -9.95 17.57 -5.08
CA GLU A 119 -10.70 18.80 -4.89
C GLU A 119 -11.58 18.75 -3.63
N SER A 120 -11.07 19.33 -2.54
CA SER A 120 -11.76 19.46 -1.25
C SER A 120 -12.38 20.84 -1.03
N GLU A 121 -11.98 21.84 -1.81
CA GLU A 121 -12.40 23.24 -1.67
C GLU A 121 -13.67 23.58 -2.48
N GLY A 122 -14.49 24.51 -1.96
CA GLY A 122 -15.68 25.04 -2.63
C GLY A 122 -17.02 24.38 -2.26
N THR A 123 -18.12 24.98 -2.74
CA THR A 123 -19.50 24.54 -2.44
C THR A 123 -19.91 23.29 -3.23
N ALA A 124 -19.27 23.06 -4.38
CA ALA A 124 -19.42 21.86 -5.19
C ALA A 124 -18.47 20.77 -4.66
N LYS A 125 -18.83 20.12 -3.54
CA LYS A 125 -18.13 18.92 -2.99
C LYS A 125 -18.22 17.67 -3.89
N VAL A 126 -18.10 17.81 -5.22
CA VAL A 126 -18.08 16.69 -6.16
C VAL A 126 -16.75 15.93 -6.05
N GLY A 127 -15.70 16.61 -5.56
CA GLY A 127 -14.34 16.10 -5.56
C GLY A 127 -13.74 15.61 -4.23
N ASN A 128 -14.39 15.79 -3.07
CA ASN A 128 -13.77 15.60 -1.74
C ASN A 128 -13.56 14.12 -1.34
N CYS A 129 -13.13 13.28 -2.28
CA CYS A 129 -12.88 11.86 -2.12
C CYS A 129 -11.71 11.62 -1.16
N ILE A 130 -10.72 12.51 -1.19
CA ILE A 130 -9.49 12.45 -0.39
C ILE A 130 -9.75 12.43 1.12
N ALA A 131 -10.83 13.08 1.59
CA ALA A 131 -11.20 13.16 3.00
C ALA A 131 -11.35 11.79 3.67
N CYS A 132 -11.87 10.79 2.94
CA CYS A 132 -11.97 9.41 3.43
C CYS A 132 -10.94 8.48 2.76
N HIS A 133 -10.50 8.79 1.54
CA HIS A 133 -9.60 7.96 0.76
C HIS A 133 -8.17 8.52 0.72
N ALA A 134 -7.56 8.69 1.89
CA ALA A 134 -6.21 9.25 2.03
C ALA A 134 -5.10 8.27 1.60
N PRO A 135 -4.03 8.74 0.91
CA PRO A 135 -2.80 7.99 0.66
C PRO A 135 -2.14 7.51 1.97
N PRO A 136 -1.33 6.42 1.93
CA PRO A 136 -0.83 5.75 0.73
C PRO A 136 -1.74 4.62 0.21
N ASP A 137 -2.76 4.22 0.99
CA ASP A 137 -3.65 3.09 0.66
C ASP A 137 -5.05 3.52 0.20
N PHE A 138 -5.31 4.83 0.14
CA PHE A 138 -6.58 5.41 -0.27
C PHE A 138 -7.74 4.95 0.61
N THR A 139 -7.52 4.98 1.91
CA THR A 139 -8.49 4.68 2.96
C THR A 139 -8.00 5.27 4.28
N ASP A 140 -8.92 5.78 5.07
CA ASP A 140 -8.69 6.17 6.47
C ASP A 140 -8.99 5.04 7.46
N LEU A 141 -9.50 3.90 6.98
CA LEU A 141 -10.00 2.75 7.76
C LEU A 141 -11.07 3.11 8.81
N LYS A 142 -11.58 4.35 8.80
CA LYS A 142 -12.60 4.80 9.73
C LYS A 142 -13.96 4.35 9.25
N GLU A 143 -14.87 4.16 10.19
CA GLU A 143 -16.26 3.86 9.91
C GLU A 143 -17.04 5.12 9.53
N HIS A 144 -17.68 5.07 8.36
CA HIS A 144 -18.56 6.15 7.90
C HIS A 144 -19.97 5.62 7.69
N LEU A 145 -20.96 6.52 7.79
CA LEU A 145 -22.35 6.17 7.49
C LEU A 145 -22.48 5.97 5.98
N SER A 146 -22.74 4.73 5.56
CA SER A 146 -23.04 4.46 4.16
C SER A 146 -24.47 4.92 3.85
N SER A 147 -24.68 5.49 2.66
CA SER A 147 -25.99 5.99 2.17
C SER A 147 -27.08 4.92 2.08
N GLN A 148 -26.75 3.65 2.31
CA GLN A 148 -27.70 2.54 2.44
C GLN A 148 -27.84 2.15 3.91
N VAL A 149 -28.94 2.61 4.52
CA VAL A 149 -29.55 2.10 5.77
C VAL A 149 -28.53 1.79 6.87
N GLY A 150 -28.18 2.81 7.66
CA GLY A 150 -27.72 2.73 9.05
C GLY A 150 -26.43 1.96 9.37
N SER A 151 -25.88 1.19 8.42
CA SER A 151 -24.68 0.38 8.67
C SER A 151 -23.43 1.22 8.49
N LYS A 152 -22.76 1.48 9.61
CA LYS A 152 -21.38 1.97 9.62
C LYS A 152 -20.51 0.93 8.92
N LYS A 153 -19.75 1.37 7.91
CA LYS A 153 -18.80 0.51 7.21
C LYS A 153 -17.45 1.21 7.14
N PRO A 154 -16.33 0.48 7.33
CA PRO A 154 -15.02 1.06 7.17
C PRO A 154 -14.79 1.50 5.73
N THR A 155 -14.07 2.60 5.51
CA THR A 155 -13.69 3.03 4.17
C THR A 155 -12.85 1.96 3.49
N PRO A 156 -13.27 1.38 2.36
CA PRO A 156 -12.45 0.42 1.66
C PRO A 156 -11.27 1.14 0.98
N SER A 157 -10.10 0.49 0.94
CA SER A 157 -9.00 0.93 0.08
C SER A 157 -9.47 1.03 -1.38
N LEU A 158 -8.97 2.02 -2.12
CA LEU A 158 -9.16 2.12 -3.57
C LEU A 158 -8.05 1.44 -4.38
N ARG A 159 -7.04 0.86 -3.72
CA ARG A 159 -6.01 0.07 -4.39
C ARG A 159 -6.64 -1.17 -5.03
N ASN A 160 -6.15 -1.56 -6.21
CA ASN A 160 -6.54 -2.77 -6.92
C ASN A 160 -8.06 -2.93 -7.16
N LEU A 161 -8.82 -1.84 -7.30
CA LEU A 161 -10.28 -1.88 -7.56
C LEU A 161 -10.65 -2.73 -8.78
N ALA A 162 -9.86 -2.65 -9.86
CA ALA A 162 -10.09 -3.43 -11.07
C ALA A 162 -10.10 -4.94 -10.81
N LYS A 163 -9.25 -5.45 -9.89
CA LYS A 163 -9.20 -6.87 -9.52
C LYS A 163 -10.45 -7.32 -8.76
N ARG A 164 -11.09 -6.40 -8.03
CA ARG A 164 -12.32 -6.66 -7.26
C ARG A 164 -13.60 -6.60 -8.11
N LYS A 165 -13.49 -6.32 -9.41
CA LYS A 165 -14.64 -6.24 -10.34
C LYS A 165 -15.75 -5.28 -9.86
N VAL A 166 -15.36 -4.21 -9.15
CA VAL A 166 -16.30 -3.18 -8.67
C VAL A 166 -16.75 -2.32 -9.85
N ASN A 167 -18.06 -2.12 -10.00
CA ASN A 167 -18.59 -1.14 -10.95
C ASN A 167 -18.41 0.29 -10.41
N ILE A 168 -17.25 0.87 -10.68
CA ILE A 168 -16.85 2.18 -10.14
C ILE A 168 -17.83 3.28 -10.54
N ARG A 169 -18.31 3.27 -11.80
CA ARG A 169 -19.26 4.28 -12.29
C ARG A 169 -20.55 4.24 -11.47
N GLN A 170 -21.12 3.06 -11.27
CA GLN A 170 -22.33 2.90 -10.48
C GLN A 170 -22.15 3.39 -9.03
N VAL A 171 -21.01 3.07 -8.41
CA VAL A 171 -20.69 3.51 -7.04
C VAL A 171 -20.56 5.03 -6.95
N ILE A 172 -19.87 5.67 -7.89
CA ILE A 172 -19.72 7.13 -7.93
C ILE A 172 -21.08 7.80 -8.13
N MET A 173 -21.88 7.35 -9.10
CA MET A 173 -23.22 7.91 -9.36
C MET A 173 -24.14 7.78 -8.15
N ALA A 174 -24.11 6.64 -7.45
CA ALA A 174 -24.87 6.46 -6.22
C ALA A 174 -24.43 7.41 -5.09
N LYS A 175 -23.11 7.66 -4.95
CA LYS A 175 -22.58 8.63 -3.99
C LYS A 175 -22.97 10.07 -4.36
N MET A 176 -22.96 10.42 -5.64
CA MET A 176 -23.37 11.74 -6.12
C MET A 176 -24.86 11.98 -5.84
N ALA A 177 -25.73 11.03 -6.19
CA ALA A 177 -27.17 11.11 -5.92
C ALA A 177 -27.48 11.23 -4.41
N ALA A 178 -26.74 10.49 -3.57
CA ALA A 178 -26.87 10.61 -2.13
C ALA A 178 -26.44 12.02 -1.67
N SER A 179 -25.27 12.51 -2.11
CA SER A 179 -24.76 13.85 -1.79
C SER A 179 -25.75 14.96 -2.16
N GLU A 180 -26.38 14.87 -3.34
CA GLU A 180 -27.44 15.78 -3.78
C GLU A 180 -28.64 15.75 -2.84
N THR A 181 -29.07 14.56 -2.42
CA THR A 181 -30.18 14.39 -1.47
C THR A 181 -29.90 15.06 -0.12
N LYS A 182 -28.66 14.95 0.38
CA LYS A 182 -28.20 15.65 1.61
C LYS A 182 -28.18 17.17 1.42
N ARG A 183 -27.66 17.66 0.29
CA ARG A 183 -27.66 19.10 -0.02
C ARG A 183 -29.08 19.67 -0.12
N ALA A 184 -30.04 18.88 -0.57
CA ALA A 184 -31.46 19.24 -0.61
C ALA A 184 -32.15 19.19 0.77
N GLY A 185 -31.42 18.92 1.87
CA GLY A 185 -31.97 18.86 3.22
C GLY A 185 -32.82 17.61 3.51
N LYS A 186 -32.80 16.61 2.62
CA LYS A 186 -33.65 15.41 2.70
C LYS A 186 -32.98 14.22 3.42
N ALA A 187 -31.74 14.38 3.90
CA ALA A 187 -31.00 13.36 4.62
C ALA A 187 -30.08 13.98 5.69
N GLU A 188 -30.08 13.42 6.91
CA GLU A 188 -29.31 13.96 8.04
C GLU A 188 -27.80 13.70 7.94
N LYS A 189 -27.35 12.54 7.40
CA LYS A 189 -25.91 12.19 7.30
C LYS A 189 -25.60 11.24 6.12
N ILE A 190 -24.48 11.53 5.45
CA ILE A 190 -23.75 10.74 4.45
C ILE A 190 -22.28 11.06 4.63
#